data_AF-A0A444UZX2-F1
#
_entry.id   AF-A0A444UZX2-F1
#
_cell.length_a   1.000
_cell.length_b   1.000
_cell.length_c   1.000
_cell.angle_alpha   90.00
_cell.angle_beta   90.00
_cell.angle_gamma   90.00
#
_symmetry.space_group_name_H-M   'P 1'
#
loop_
_entity.id
_entity.type
_entity.pdbx_description
1 polymer ?
#
loop_
_entity_poly.entity_id
_entity_poly.type
_entity_poly.pdbx_seq_one_letter_code
_entity_poly.pdbx_strand_id
1 'polypeptide(L)'
;MGMGVMKNWKAHYKSRLNHRIGTALDAAPEKKAKDVSKSITLLDALYLANESWDAVSSQMLLNCFHKGGFCMDEAADVSHGDDSLADVPVPENWTSEEFVDIDKNVEIAGKLGDAELLEAANDSKHVS
;
A
#
# COMPACT_ATOMS: atom_id res chain seq x y z
N MET A 1 6.59 -8.80 9.99
CA MET A 1 5.32 -8.49 10.67
C MET A 1 4.87 -7.12 10.18
N GLY A 2 4.03 -7.06 9.16
CA GLY A 2 3.49 -5.79 8.65
C GLY A 2 2.26 -5.43 9.48
N MET A 3 2.27 -4.27 10.11
CA MET A 3 1.14 -3.75 10.90
C MET A 3 -0.12 -3.73 10.01
N GLY A 4 -1.28 -4.16 10.53
CA GLY A 4 -2.54 -4.28 9.77
C GLY A 4 -2.89 -3.04 8.94
N VAL A 5 -2.51 -1.85 9.45
CA VAL A 5 -2.59 -0.55 8.76
C VAL A 5 -1.99 -0.58 7.36
N MET A 6 -0.80 -1.14 7.18
CA MET A 6 -0.14 -1.15 5.86
C MET A 6 -0.83 -2.11 4.89
N LYS A 7 -1.36 -3.23 5.39
CA LYS A 7 -2.16 -4.15 4.57
C LYS A 7 -3.46 -3.48 4.12
N ASN A 8 -4.16 -2.83 5.05
CA ASN A 8 -5.40 -2.11 4.77
C ASN A 8 -5.19 -0.96 3.78
N TRP A 9 -4.18 -0.13 3.99
CA TRP A 9 -3.84 0.95 3.06
C TRP A 9 -3.54 0.41 1.64
N LYS A 10 -2.71 -0.64 1.52
CA LYS A 10 -2.43 -1.28 0.23
C LYS A 10 -3.69 -1.82 -0.44
N ALA A 11 -4.59 -2.42 0.33
CA ALA A 11 -5.85 -2.97 -0.16
C ALA A 11 -6.74 -1.85 -0.75
N HIS A 12 -6.92 -0.74 -0.02
CA HIS A 12 -7.66 0.43 -0.54
C HIS A 12 -6.99 1.02 -1.78
N TYR A 13 -5.66 1.13 -1.81
CA TYR A 13 -4.94 1.65 -2.97
C TYR A 13 -5.18 0.81 -4.22
N LYS A 14 -4.99 -0.51 -4.11
CA LYS A 14 -5.20 -1.44 -5.22
C LYS A 14 -6.65 -1.46 -5.69
N SER A 15 -7.61 -1.39 -4.76
CA SER A 15 -9.03 -1.36 -5.09
C SER A 15 -9.38 -0.11 -5.91
N ARG A 16 -8.94 1.07 -5.46
CA ARG A 16 -9.14 2.34 -6.19
C ARG A 16 -8.45 2.34 -7.56
N LEU A 17 -7.22 1.85 -7.61
CA LEU A 17 -6.45 1.73 -8.85
C LEU A 17 -7.18 0.84 -9.86
N ASN A 18 -7.65 -0.33 -9.43
CA ASN A 18 -8.41 -1.25 -10.28
C ASN A 18 -9.74 -0.65 -10.73
N HIS A 19 -10.46 0.04 -9.84
CA HIS A 19 -11.69 0.74 -10.20
C HIS A 19 -11.42 1.77 -11.30
N ARG A 20 -10.38 2.60 -11.15
CA ARG A 20 -10.00 3.61 -12.15
C ARG A 20 -9.60 2.98 -13.49
N ILE A 21 -8.85 1.87 -13.46
CA ILE A 21 -8.50 1.14 -14.68
C ILE A 21 -9.75 0.56 -15.34
N GLY A 22 -10.63 -0.08 -14.57
CA GLY A 22 -11.90 -0.64 -15.05
C GLY A 22 -12.77 0.43 -15.72
N THR A 23 -13.02 1.55 -15.04
CA THR A 23 -13.81 2.65 -15.60
C THR A 23 -13.21 3.22 -16.88
N ALA A 24 -11.88 3.30 -16.98
CA ALA A 24 -11.22 3.77 -18.20
C ALA A 24 -11.35 2.77 -19.36
N LEU A 25 -11.37 1.47 -19.09
CA LEU A 25 -11.59 0.41 -20.09
C LEU A 25 -13.05 0.37 -20.54
N ASP A 26 -13.99 0.53 -19.61
CA ASP A 26 -15.43 0.59 -19.94
C ASP A 26 -15.76 1.79 -20.84
N ALA A 27 -15.09 2.93 -20.62
CA ALA A 27 -15.26 4.14 -21.42
C ALA A 27 -14.56 4.08 -22.79
N ALA A 28 -13.54 3.23 -22.94
CA ALA A 28 -12.73 3.10 -24.15
C ALA A 28 -12.35 1.63 -24.40
N PRO A 29 -13.29 0.80 -24.91
CA PRO A 29 -13.13 -0.65 -25.02
C PRO A 29 -11.96 -1.09 -25.92
N GLU A 30 -11.49 -0.21 -26.79
CA GLU A 30 -10.33 -0.43 -27.67
C GLU A 30 -8.99 -0.32 -26.94
N LYS A 31 -8.94 0.36 -25.78
CA LYS A 31 -7.71 0.51 -24.99
C LYS A 31 -7.40 -0.77 -24.24
N LYS A 32 -6.11 -1.10 -24.14
CA LYS A 32 -5.65 -2.20 -23.29
C LYS A 32 -5.36 -1.68 -21.89
N ALA A 33 -5.47 -2.55 -20.88
CA ALA A 33 -5.12 -2.21 -19.50
C ALA A 33 -3.71 -1.59 -19.39
N LYS A 34 -2.74 -2.11 -20.17
CA LYS A 34 -1.38 -1.56 -20.25
C LYS A 34 -1.34 -0.09 -20.69
N ASP A 35 -2.20 0.32 -21.61
CA ASP A 35 -2.25 1.68 -22.12
C ASP A 35 -2.82 2.62 -21.06
N VAL A 36 -3.86 2.17 -20.35
CA VAL A 36 -4.43 2.88 -19.21
C VAL A 36 -3.42 3.00 -18.06
N SER A 37 -2.72 1.92 -17.70
CA SER A 37 -1.71 1.96 -16.62
C SER A 37 -0.59 2.95 -16.91
N LYS A 38 -0.19 3.09 -18.19
CA LYS A 38 0.82 4.10 -18.60
C LYS A 38 0.32 5.54 -18.53
N SER A 39 -0.99 5.75 -18.53
CA SER A 39 -1.57 7.09 -18.43
C SER A 39 -1.69 7.58 -16.99
N ILE A 40 -1.46 6.70 -16.00
CA ILE A 40 -1.46 7.06 -14.59
C ILE A 40 -0.17 7.83 -14.29
N THR A 41 -0.33 9.11 -13.98
CA THR A 41 0.78 9.98 -13.65
C THR A 41 1.25 9.78 -12.20
N LEU A 42 2.43 10.31 -11.86
CA LEU A 42 2.87 10.35 -10.45
C LEU A 42 1.88 11.12 -9.58
N LEU A 43 1.33 12.22 -10.09
CA LEU A 43 0.35 13.03 -9.36
C LEU A 43 -0.93 12.23 -9.08
N ASP A 44 -1.40 11.45 -10.07
CA ASP A 44 -2.52 10.53 -9.87
C ASP A 44 -2.24 9.49 -8.78
N ALA A 45 -1.04 8.91 -8.79
CA ALA A 45 -0.62 7.94 -7.78
C ALA A 45 -0.57 8.56 -6.37
N LEU A 46 -0.13 9.82 -6.25
CA LEU A 46 -0.12 10.53 -4.97
C LEU A 46 -1.54 10.83 -4.45
N TYR A 47 -2.46 11.24 -5.34
CA TYR A 47 -3.85 11.41 -4.96
C TYR A 47 -4.50 10.09 -4.53
N LEU A 48 -4.27 9.01 -5.28
CA LEU A 48 -4.73 7.67 -4.90
C LEU A 48 -4.16 7.25 -3.54
N ALA A 49 -2.87 7.48 -3.31
CA ALA A 49 -2.22 7.18 -2.03
C ALA A 49 -2.86 7.95 -0.86
N ASN A 50 -3.16 9.23 -1.06
CA ASN A 50 -3.82 10.06 -0.05
C ASN A 50 -5.24 9.59 0.24
N GLU A 51 -6.07 9.38 -0.80
CA GLU A 51 -7.44 8.89 -0.62
C GLU A 51 -7.50 7.49 0.01
N SER A 52 -6.50 6.64 -0.26
CA SER A 52 -6.37 5.34 0.38
C SER A 52 -5.98 5.44 1.84
N TRP A 53 -5.18 6.45 2.21
CA TRP A 53 -4.84 6.74 3.59
C TRP A 53 -6.05 7.22 4.38
N ASP A 54 -6.84 8.13 3.80
CA ASP A 54 -8.08 8.63 4.41
C ASP A 54 -9.15 7.54 4.60
N ALA A 55 -9.06 6.45 3.83
CA ALA A 55 -9.93 5.28 3.96
C ALA A 55 -9.50 4.31 5.06
N VAL A 56 -8.27 4.41 5.59
CA VAL A 56 -7.81 3.54 6.68
C VAL A 56 -8.64 3.81 7.93
N SER A 57 -9.31 2.77 8.44
CA SER A 57 -10.18 2.94 9.60
C SER A 57 -9.42 3.36 10.85
N SER A 58 -10.03 4.24 11.66
CA SER A 58 -9.45 4.63 12.96
C SER A 58 -9.26 3.43 13.88
N GLN A 59 -10.10 2.39 13.75
CA GLN A 59 -9.95 1.13 14.47
C GLN A 59 -8.64 0.41 14.10
N MET A 60 -8.30 0.35 12.81
CA MET A 60 -7.04 -0.25 12.34
C MET A 60 -5.83 0.50 12.90
N LEU A 61 -5.90 1.84 12.97
CA LEU A 61 -4.88 2.67 13.60
C LEU A 61 -4.77 2.36 15.11
N LEU A 62 -5.89 2.34 15.83
CA LEU A 62 -5.91 2.00 17.26
C LEU A 62 -5.32 0.61 17.53
N ASN A 63 -5.71 -0.39 16.73
CA ASN A 63 -5.18 -1.74 16.82
C ASN A 63 -3.66 -1.76 16.63
N CYS A 64 -3.14 -0.95 15.71
CA CYS A 64 -1.70 -0.81 15.48
C CYS A 64 -0.97 -0.18 16.67
N PHE A 65 -1.51 0.92 17.22
CA PHE A 65 -0.95 1.56 18.41
C PHE A 65 -0.97 0.62 19.62
N HIS A 66 -2.04 -0.15 19.81
CA HIS A 66 -2.15 -1.15 20.85
C HIS A 66 -1.15 -2.30 20.66
N LYS A 67 -1.07 -2.88 19.45
CA LYS A 67 -0.07 -3.92 19.10
C LYS A 67 1.37 -3.42 19.28
N GLY A 68 1.61 -2.13 19.06
CA GLY A 68 2.91 -1.48 19.30
C GLY A 68 3.21 -1.16 20.76
N GLY A 69 2.29 -1.41 21.70
CA GLY A 69 2.45 -1.11 23.13
C GLY A 69 2.32 0.37 23.48
N PHE A 70 1.78 1.20 22.56
CA PHE A 70 1.64 2.64 22.75
C PHE A 70 0.34 3.03 23.49
N CYS A 71 -0.61 2.12 23.63
CA CYS A 71 -1.81 2.29 24.45
C CYS A 71 -1.77 1.30 25.63
N MET A 72 -1.81 1.81 26.87
CA MET A 72 -1.76 1.02 28.10
C MET A 72 -3.13 0.80 28.78
N ASP A 73 -4.23 1.22 28.16
CA ASP A 73 -5.55 1.08 28.77
C ASP A 73 -6.05 -0.37 28.69
N GLU A 74 -6.05 -1.06 29.83
CA GLU A 74 -6.56 -2.43 30.00
C GLU A 74 -8.10 -2.51 29.91
N ALA A 75 -8.79 -1.37 29.94
CA ALA A 75 -10.26 -1.29 29.94
C ALA A 75 -10.89 -1.18 28.54
N ALA A 76 -10.09 -0.93 27.50
CA ALA A 76 -10.56 -1.08 26.14
C ALA A 76 -10.50 -2.57 25.81
N ASP A 77 -11.63 -3.26 25.94
CA ASP A 77 -11.86 -4.54 25.27
C ASP A 77 -11.86 -4.28 23.75
N VAL A 78 -10.67 -3.99 23.21
CA VAL A 78 -10.37 -4.17 21.79
C VAL A 78 -10.30 -5.67 21.59
N SER A 79 -11.48 -6.30 21.56
CA SER A 79 -11.70 -7.66 21.08
C SER A 79 -10.79 -7.86 19.88
N HIS A 80 -9.70 -8.62 20.06
CA HIS A 80 -8.62 -8.87 19.10
C HIS A 80 -8.83 -8.14 17.78
N GLY A 81 -8.53 -6.84 17.78
CA GLY A 81 -9.08 -5.91 16.80
C GLY A 81 -8.98 -6.48 15.40
N ASP A 82 -10.14 -6.69 14.79
CA ASP A 82 -10.30 -7.33 13.50
C ASP A 82 -9.50 -6.55 12.46
N ASP A 83 -8.34 -7.08 12.06
CA ASP A 83 -7.53 -6.54 10.94
C ASP A 83 -8.19 -6.90 9.59
N SER A 84 -9.48 -7.24 9.60
CA SER A 84 -10.26 -7.57 8.42
C SER A 84 -10.27 -6.42 7.42
N LEU A 85 -10.24 -6.81 6.16
CA LEU A 85 -10.35 -5.95 5.00
C LEU A 85 -11.79 -5.95 4.45
N ALA A 86 -12.79 -6.18 5.31
CA ALA A 86 -14.20 -6.33 4.93
C ALA A 86 -14.78 -5.11 4.19
N ASP A 87 -14.21 -3.93 4.40
CA ASP A 87 -14.60 -2.68 3.77
C ASP A 87 -13.89 -2.41 2.43
N VAL A 88 -12.93 -3.27 2.05
CA VAL A 88 -12.21 -3.14 0.79
C VAL A 88 -12.93 -3.95 -0.30
N PRO A 89 -13.32 -3.33 -1.43
CA PRO A 89 -13.80 -4.06 -2.58
C PRO A 89 -12.67 -4.92 -3.18
N VAL A 90 -12.79 -6.24 -3.05
CA VAL A 90 -11.89 -7.24 -3.64
C VAL A 90 -12.59 -7.87 -4.86
N PRO A 91 -11.88 -8.16 -5.96
CA PRO A 91 -12.47 -8.88 -7.11
C PRO A 91 -13.06 -10.23 -6.70
N GLU A 92 -14.19 -10.63 -7.30
CA GLU A 92 -14.97 -11.81 -6.92
C GLU A 92 -14.18 -13.14 -6.83
N ASN A 93 -13.08 -13.26 -7.58
CA ASN A 93 -12.28 -14.48 -7.66
C ASN A 93 -11.02 -14.47 -6.77
N TRP A 94 -10.90 -13.49 -5.87
CA TRP A 94 -9.70 -13.27 -5.07
C TRP A 94 -10.03 -13.21 -3.58
N THR A 95 -9.17 -13.78 -2.76
CA THR A 95 -9.18 -13.51 -1.31
C THR A 95 -8.53 -12.14 -1.02
N SER A 96 -8.89 -11.55 0.12
CA SER A 96 -8.29 -10.29 0.57
C SER A 96 -6.77 -10.40 0.72
N GLU A 97 -6.27 -11.55 1.18
CA GLU A 97 -4.84 -11.83 1.33
C GLU A 97 -4.12 -11.91 -0.02
N GLU A 98 -4.66 -12.66 -0.98
CA GLU A 98 -4.07 -12.76 -2.33
C GLU A 98 -4.01 -11.40 -3.01
N PHE A 99 -5.07 -10.60 -2.85
CA PHE A 99 -5.14 -9.26 -3.41
C PHE A 99 -4.05 -8.33 -2.85
N VAL A 100 -3.84 -8.38 -1.54
CA VAL A 100 -2.82 -7.58 -0.87
C VAL A 100 -1.41 -8.07 -1.16
N ASP A 101 -1.18 -9.38 -1.30
CA ASP A 101 0.16 -9.97 -1.44
C ASP A 101 0.62 -10.17 -2.90
N ILE A 102 -0.19 -9.80 -3.92
CA ILE A 102 0.15 -9.96 -5.34
C ILE A 102 1.53 -9.36 -5.74
N ASP A 103 1.95 -8.28 -5.07
CA ASP A 103 3.19 -7.54 -5.33
C ASP A 103 4.29 -7.82 -4.31
N LYS A 104 4.11 -8.80 -3.42
CA LYS A 104 5.04 -9.09 -2.32
C LYS A 104 6.45 -9.46 -2.77
N ASN A 105 6.57 -10.09 -3.94
CA ASN A 105 7.86 -10.54 -4.49
C ASN A 105 8.43 -9.59 -5.54
N VAL A 106 7.86 -8.39 -5.68
CA VAL A 106 8.40 -7.37 -6.59
C VAL A 106 9.61 -6.72 -5.91
N GLU A 107 10.76 -6.69 -6.60
CA GLU A 107 11.93 -5.96 -6.12
C GLU A 107 11.63 -4.46 -6.11
N ILE A 108 11.62 -3.87 -4.90
CA ILE A 108 11.34 -2.45 -4.68
C ILE A 108 12.59 -1.61 -4.43
N ALA A 109 13.74 -2.26 -4.23
CA ALA A 109 15.03 -1.62 -4.00
C ALA A 109 16.14 -2.47 -4.63
N GLY A 110 17.11 -1.82 -5.26
CA GLY A 110 18.33 -2.50 -5.69
C GLY A 110 19.21 -2.85 -4.49
N LYS A 111 19.99 -3.93 -4.60
CA LYS A 111 21.07 -4.20 -3.65
C LYS A 111 22.23 -3.28 -4.00
N LEU A 112 22.48 -2.28 -3.16
CA LEU A 112 23.74 -1.54 -3.22
C LEU A 112 24.84 -2.42 -2.63
N GLY A 113 25.86 -2.78 -3.41
CA GLY A 113 26.97 -3.59 -2.92
C GLY A 113 27.89 -2.79 -1.99
N ASP A 114 28.67 -3.48 -1.15
CA ASP A 114 29.63 -2.82 -0.24
C ASP A 114 30.61 -1.90 -0.98
N ALA A 115 31.00 -2.25 -2.21
CA ALA A 115 31.85 -1.42 -3.07
C ALA A 115 31.16 -0.10 -3.48
N GLU A 116 29.88 -0.15 -3.84
CA GLU A 116 29.08 1.01 -4.24
C GLU A 116 28.76 1.91 -3.03
N LEU A 117 28.60 1.32 -1.83
CA LEU A 117 28.47 2.06 -0.57
C LEU A 117 29.75 2.84 -0.23
N LEU A 118 30.92 2.24 -0.45
CA LEU A 118 32.22 2.87 -0.18
C LEU A 118 32.49 4.02 -1.16
N GLU A 119 32.12 3.89 -2.45
CA GLU A 119 32.22 4.99 -3.41
C GLU A 119 31.31 6.16 -3.03
N ALA A 120 30.02 5.92 -2.74
CA ALA A 120 29.08 6.98 -2.36
C ALA A 120 29.52 7.73 -1.10
N ALA A 121 30.11 7.04 -0.13
CA ALA A 121 30.66 7.64 1.09
C ALA A 121 31.92 8.46 0.83
N ASN A 122 32.70 8.12 -0.22
CA ASN A 122 33.92 8.84 -0.58
C ASN A 122 33.62 10.10 -1.41
N ASP A 123 32.64 10.03 -2.32
CA ASP A 123 32.17 11.20 -3.08
C ASP A 123 31.57 12.27 -2.16
N SER A 124 30.93 11.86 -1.06
CA SER A 124 30.40 12.76 -0.04
C SER A 124 31.48 13.55 0.71
N LYS A 125 32.74 13.09 0.69
CA LYS A 125 33.88 13.76 1.37
C LYS A 125 34.60 14.77 0.48
N HIS A 126 34.38 14.75 -0.84
CA HIS A 126 35.02 15.68 -1.78
C HIS A 126 34.23 17.00 -2.00
N VAL A 127 33.10 17.18 -1.31
CA VAL A 127 32.25 18.39 -1.40
C VAL A 127 32.38 19.32 -0.17
N SER A 128 33.37 19.09 0.72
CA SER A 128 33.66 19.98 1.86
C SER A 128 34.99 20.73 1.72
#